data_AF-A0A1Q7NFG2-F1
#
_entry.id   AF-A0A1Q7NFG2-F1
#
_cell.length_a   1.000
_cell.length_b   1.000
_cell.length_c   1.000
_cell.angle_alpha   90.00
_cell.angle_beta   90.00
_cell.angle_gamma   90.00
#
_symmetry.space_group_name_H-M   'P 1'
#
loop_
_entity.id
_entity.type
_entity.pdbx_description
1 polymer ?
#
loop_
_entity_poly.entity_id
_entity_poly.type
_entity_poly.pdbx_seq_one_letter_code
_entity_poly.pdbx_strand_id
1 'polypeptide(L)'
;MQTRLFEFQTKFSSYHQKQVSVIGELYEKLSEAEMYLSHSVHPVQLNGRSPKEKIDEADEKCVDLARFYNRHRIYLDEDVCQKMDNILAAMRASVVKFSISQMEPQSRSDIEMQTEAWKVMKNEVPPIKVALECKFRQVLSAVGSNDTQRVGSA
;
A
#
# COMPACT_ATOMS: atom_id res chain seq x y z
N MET A 1 34.03 -23.82 -10.02
CA MET A 1 32.61 -23.94 -9.62
C MET A 1 32.28 -23.19 -8.32
N GLN A 2 33.14 -23.20 -7.30
CA GLN A 2 32.88 -22.52 -6.01
C GLN A 2 32.67 -20.99 -6.11
N THR A 3 33.43 -20.27 -6.94
CA THR A 3 33.32 -18.80 -7.09
C THR A 3 31.96 -18.34 -7.62
N ARG A 4 31.39 -19.03 -8.63
CA ARG A 4 30.07 -18.69 -9.19
C ARG A 4 28.94 -18.90 -8.18
N LEU A 5 29.04 -19.93 -7.33
CA LEU A 5 28.04 -20.20 -6.29
C LEU A 5 28.08 -19.10 -5.21
N PHE A 6 29.27 -18.68 -4.81
CA PHE A 6 29.46 -17.59 -3.84
C PHE A 6 28.96 -16.24 -4.38
N GLU A 7 29.27 -15.92 -5.63
CA GLU A 7 28.75 -14.71 -6.31
C GLU A 7 27.22 -14.72 -6.40
N PHE A 8 26.62 -15.87 -6.72
CA PHE A 8 25.17 -16.03 -6.78
C PHE A 8 24.54 -15.83 -5.39
N GLN A 9 25.07 -16.47 -4.35
CA GLN A 9 24.58 -16.30 -2.97
C GLN A 9 24.67 -14.86 -2.50
N THR A 10 25.77 -14.17 -2.80
CA THR A 10 25.96 -12.77 -2.40
C THR A 10 24.97 -11.83 -3.10
N LYS A 11 24.80 -11.99 -4.42
CA LYS A 11 23.84 -11.20 -5.21
C LYS A 11 22.38 -11.49 -4.82
N PHE A 12 22.06 -12.76 -4.55
CA PHE A 12 20.74 -13.16 -4.09
C PHE A 12 20.43 -12.56 -2.71
N SER A 13 21.39 -12.61 -1.79
CA SER A 13 21.25 -12.03 -0.46
C SER A 13 21.03 -10.52 -0.51
N SER A 14 21.79 -9.78 -1.33
CA SER A 14 21.64 -8.32 -1.44
C SER A 14 20.33 -7.90 -2.11
N TYR A 15 19.91 -8.61 -3.16
CA TYR A 15 18.62 -8.37 -3.81
C TYR A 15 17.46 -8.64 -2.83
N HIS A 16 17.49 -9.77 -2.14
CA HIS A 16 16.45 -10.13 -1.18
C HIS A 16 16.40 -9.16 0.00
N GLN A 17 17.55 -8.72 0.53
CA GLN A 17 17.61 -7.69 1.56
C GLN A 17 16.98 -6.37 1.10
N LYS A 18 17.25 -5.96 -0.15
CA LYS A 18 16.62 -4.77 -0.73
C LYS A 18 15.12 -4.96 -0.89
N GLN A 19 14.66 -6.13 -1.33
CA GLN A 19 13.24 -6.46 -1.46
C GLN A 19 12.51 -6.39 -0.11
N VAL A 20 13.07 -6.97 0.95
CA VAL A 20 12.53 -6.90 2.32
C VAL A 20 12.42 -5.45 2.80
N SER A 21 13.47 -4.65 2.59
CA SER A 21 13.47 -3.21 2.94
C SER A 21 12.38 -2.44 2.18
N VAL A 22 12.24 -2.68 0.87
CA VAL A 22 11.20 -2.05 0.04
C VAL A 22 9.80 -2.43 0.53
N ILE A 23 9.57 -3.70 0.85
CA ILE A 23 8.27 -4.18 1.35
C ILE A 23 7.91 -3.50 2.68
N GLY A 24 8.86 -3.38 3.61
CA GLY A 24 8.63 -2.73 4.90
C GLY A 24 8.21 -1.27 4.74
N GLU A 25 8.98 -0.49 3.99
CA GLU A 25 8.68 0.93 3.76
C GLU A 25 7.41 1.13 2.92
N LEU A 26 7.14 0.25 1.95
CA LEU A 26 5.91 0.29 1.17
C LEU A 26 4.67 0.09 2.06
N TYR A 27 4.74 -0.87 2.97
CA TYR A 27 3.63 -1.17 3.88
C TYR A 27 3.36 -0.05 4.90
N GLU A 28 4.42 0.59 5.39
CA GLU A 28 4.32 1.78 6.25
C GLU A 28 3.57 2.92 5.53
N LYS A 29 4.02 3.28 4.32
CA LYS A 29 3.37 4.34 3.52
C LYS A 29 1.94 3.99 3.14
N LEU A 30 1.66 2.72 2.86
CA LEU A 30 0.30 2.25 2.55
C LEU A 30 -0.62 2.44 3.76
N SER A 31 -0.13 2.08 4.94
CA SER A 31 -0.90 2.20 6.18
C SER A 31 -1.15 3.65 6.56
N GLU A 32 -0.18 4.55 6.34
CA GLU A 32 -0.39 5.99 6.50
C GLU A 32 -1.46 6.52 5.54
N ALA A 33 -1.31 6.27 4.24
CA ALA A 33 -2.25 6.75 3.23
C ALA A 33 -3.68 6.26 3.50
N GLU A 34 -3.86 4.98 3.84
CA GLU A 34 -5.15 4.42 4.22
C GLU A 34 -5.73 5.12 5.46
N MET A 35 -4.93 5.29 6.51
CA MET A 35 -5.38 5.93 7.75
C MET A 35 -5.85 7.35 7.48
N TYR A 36 -5.04 8.18 6.83
CA TYR A 36 -5.37 9.57 6.56
C TYR A 36 -6.59 9.70 5.65
N LEU A 37 -6.66 8.89 4.60
CA LEU A 37 -7.77 8.95 3.65
C LEU A 37 -9.08 8.47 4.29
N SER A 38 -9.05 7.36 5.02
CA SER A 38 -10.22 6.82 5.73
C SER A 38 -10.82 7.84 6.72
N HIS A 39 -9.97 8.52 7.50
CA HIS A 39 -10.43 9.60 8.39
C HIS A 39 -11.00 10.79 7.62
N SER A 40 -10.42 11.13 6.47
CA SER A 40 -10.85 12.27 5.66
C SER A 40 -12.23 12.06 5.06
N VAL A 41 -12.47 10.87 4.50
CA VAL A 41 -13.74 10.55 3.82
C VAL A 41 -14.83 10.04 4.77
N HIS A 42 -14.53 9.90 6.07
CA HIS A 42 -15.49 9.40 7.05
C HIS A 42 -16.74 10.33 7.12
N PRO A 43 -17.97 9.77 7.17
CA PRO A 43 -19.20 10.59 7.21
C PRO A 43 -19.31 11.47 8.45
N VAL A 44 -18.76 11.02 9.59
CA VAL A 44 -18.74 11.77 10.85
C VAL A 44 -17.39 12.44 11.02
N GLN A 45 -17.39 13.77 11.13
CA GLN A 45 -16.18 14.60 11.26
C GLN A 45 -16.09 15.14 12.69
N LEU A 46 -15.15 14.64 13.51
CA LEU A 46 -15.12 14.90 14.96
C LEU A 46 -14.11 15.96 15.44
N ASN A 47 -13.26 16.48 14.54
CA ASN A 47 -11.99 17.10 14.93
C ASN A 47 -11.81 18.57 14.50
N GLY A 48 -12.88 19.31 14.20
CA GLY A 48 -12.86 20.77 13.97
C GLY A 48 -12.04 21.30 12.77
N ARG A 49 -11.16 20.47 12.19
CA ARG A 49 -10.41 20.75 10.96
C ARG A 49 -11.33 20.76 9.74
N SER A 50 -11.02 21.61 8.76
CA SER A 50 -11.82 21.70 7.54
C SER A 50 -11.72 20.40 6.73
N PRO A 51 -12.77 20.00 5.99
CA PRO A 51 -12.71 18.85 5.10
C PRO A 51 -11.60 18.97 4.04
N LYS A 52 -11.33 20.20 3.59
CA LYS A 52 -10.29 20.50 2.60
C LYS A 52 -8.88 20.19 3.13
N GLU A 53 -8.55 20.68 4.32
CA GLU A 53 -7.23 20.41 4.92
C GLU A 53 -7.00 18.91 5.11
N LYS A 54 -8.03 18.16 5.51
CA LYS A 54 -7.93 16.70 5.68
C LYS A 54 -7.67 15.98 4.36
N ILE A 55 -8.41 16.33 3.31
CA ILE A 55 -8.25 15.67 2.03
C ILE A 55 -6.93 16.04 1.35
N ASP A 56 -6.45 17.28 1.52
CA ASP A 56 -5.15 17.70 1.02
C ASP A 56 -4.01 16.92 1.70
N GLU A 57 -4.08 16.75 3.03
CA GLU A 57 -3.12 15.91 3.79
C GLU A 57 -3.19 14.43 3.37
N ALA A 58 -4.40 13.89 3.14
CA ALA A 58 -4.57 12.53 2.67
C ALA A 58 -4.06 12.32 1.23
N ASP A 59 -4.26 13.29 0.33
CA ASP A 59 -3.74 13.23 -1.05
C ASP A 59 -2.22 13.26 -1.05
N GLU A 60 -1.59 14.07 -0.19
CA GLU A 60 -0.13 14.07 -0.03
C GLU A 60 0.40 12.68 0.34
N LYS A 61 -0.23 12.01 1.30
CA LYS A 61 0.14 10.63 1.68
C LYS A 61 -0.08 9.63 0.55
N CYS A 62 -1.15 9.76 -0.22
CA CYS A 62 -1.40 8.92 -1.40
C CYS A 62 -0.34 9.14 -2.49
N VAL A 63 0.04 10.40 -2.74
CA VAL A 63 1.09 10.77 -3.71
C VAL A 63 2.45 10.21 -3.27
N ASP A 64 2.77 10.29 -1.99
CA ASP A 64 4.03 9.76 -1.46
C ASP A 64 4.11 8.23 -1.55
N LEU A 65 3.01 7.53 -1.25
CA LEU A 65 2.90 6.09 -1.49
C LEU A 65 3.11 5.75 -2.96
N ALA A 66 2.39 6.42 -3.87
CA ALA A 66 2.49 6.17 -5.31
C ALA A 66 3.91 6.43 -5.84
N ARG A 67 4.54 7.53 -5.40
CA ARG A 67 5.91 7.88 -5.77
C ARG A 67 6.91 6.85 -5.27
N PHE A 68 6.75 6.37 -4.04
CA PHE A 68 7.62 5.34 -3.49
C PHE A 68 7.47 4.02 -4.24
N TYR A 69 6.23 3.57 -4.46
CA TYR A 69 5.91 2.36 -5.19
C TYR A 69 6.49 2.38 -6.61
N ASN A 70 6.24 3.45 -7.38
CA ASN A 70 6.72 3.56 -8.76
C ASN A 70 8.25 3.48 -8.87
N ARG A 71 8.98 4.05 -7.91
CA ARG A 71 10.45 3.99 -7.89
C ARG A 71 11.01 2.61 -7.55
N HIS A 72 10.21 1.76 -6.88
CA HIS A 72 10.67 0.48 -6.35
C HIS A 72 9.93 -0.73 -6.94
N ARG A 73 9.04 -0.54 -7.92
CA ARG A 73 8.26 -1.60 -8.57
C ARG A 73 9.11 -2.78 -9.04
N ILE A 74 10.35 -2.52 -9.48
CA ILE A 74 11.29 -3.55 -9.96
C ILE A 74 11.71 -4.59 -8.90
N TYR A 75 11.49 -4.29 -7.61
CA TYR A 75 11.80 -5.20 -6.50
C TYR A 75 10.60 -6.05 -6.08
N LEU A 76 9.45 -5.88 -6.75
CA LEU A 76 8.19 -6.51 -6.37
C LEU A 76 7.75 -7.45 -7.48
N ASP A 77 7.15 -8.58 -7.11
CA ASP A 77 6.59 -9.51 -8.07
C ASP A 77 5.35 -8.91 -8.74
N GLU A 78 5.02 -9.38 -9.94
CA GLU A 78 3.92 -8.84 -10.76
C GLU A 78 2.57 -8.88 -10.02
N ASP A 79 2.32 -9.93 -9.23
CA ASP A 79 1.09 -10.04 -8.44
C ASP A 79 0.98 -8.97 -7.35
N VAL A 80 2.10 -8.60 -6.71
CA VAL A 80 2.17 -7.48 -5.77
C VAL A 80 1.95 -6.17 -6.51
N CYS A 81 2.59 -6.01 -7.68
CA CYS A 81 2.43 -4.81 -8.50
C CYS A 81 0.98 -4.59 -8.89
N GLN A 82 0.29 -5.62 -9.38
CA GLN A 82 -1.12 -5.51 -9.77
C GLN A 82 -2.01 -5.11 -8.59
N LYS A 83 -1.76 -5.64 -7.39
CA LYS A 83 -2.51 -5.26 -6.18
C LYS A 83 -2.22 -3.82 -5.74
N MET A 84 -0.97 -3.37 -5.86
CA MET A 84 -0.60 -1.98 -5.59
C MET A 84 -1.22 -1.02 -6.60
N ASP A 85 -1.26 -1.37 -7.89
CA ASP A 85 -1.94 -0.58 -8.90
C ASP A 85 -3.44 -0.43 -8.57
N ASN A 86 -4.09 -1.52 -8.17
CA ASN A 86 -5.50 -1.53 -7.81
C ASN A 86 -5.80 -0.70 -6.55
N ILE A 87 -4.99 -0.82 -5.49
CA ILE A 87 -5.21 -0.06 -4.25
C ILE A 87 -4.98 1.44 -4.46
N LEU A 88 -3.97 1.81 -5.25
CA LEU A 88 -3.70 3.20 -5.61
C LEU A 88 -4.83 3.80 -6.45
N ALA A 89 -5.37 3.04 -7.41
CA ALA A 89 -6.52 3.47 -8.20
C ALA A 89 -7.76 3.70 -7.31
N ALA A 90 -8.05 2.79 -6.38
CA ALA A 90 -9.17 2.92 -5.44
C ALA A 90 -9.01 4.15 -4.53
N MET A 91 -7.83 4.33 -3.93
CA MET A 91 -7.53 5.50 -3.09
C MET A 91 -7.66 6.79 -3.88
N ARG A 92 -7.12 6.86 -5.10
CA ARG A 92 -7.22 8.06 -5.94
C ARG A 92 -8.66 8.37 -6.34
N ALA A 93 -9.45 7.35 -6.66
CA ALA A 93 -10.87 7.52 -6.95
C ALA A 93 -11.63 8.10 -5.74
N SER A 94 -11.32 7.63 -4.53
CA SER A 94 -11.88 8.16 -3.29
C SER A 94 -11.48 9.62 -3.06
N VAL A 95 -10.20 9.97 -3.25
CA VAL A 95 -9.74 11.37 -3.15
C VAL A 95 -10.49 12.27 -4.13
N VAL A 96 -10.56 11.90 -5.40
CA VAL A 96 -11.22 12.73 -6.43
C VAL A 96 -12.69 12.94 -6.11
N LYS A 97 -13.44 11.88 -5.76
CA LYS A 97 -14.86 11.97 -5.42
C LYS A 97 -15.09 12.91 -4.23
N PHE A 98 -14.30 12.76 -3.17
CA PHE A 98 -14.42 13.61 -2.00
C PHE A 98 -14.00 15.05 -2.28
N SER A 99 -12.91 15.29 -3.00
CA SER A 99 -12.49 16.64 -3.35
C SER A 99 -13.56 17.38 -4.17
N ILE A 100 -14.23 16.69 -5.10
CA ILE A 100 -15.34 17.26 -5.88
C ILE A 100 -16.52 17.60 -4.97
N SER A 101 -16.90 16.71 -4.03
CA SER A 101 -18.02 16.99 -3.10
C SER A 101 -17.78 18.22 -2.21
N GLN A 102 -16.52 18.63 -2.02
CA GLN A 102 -16.17 19.81 -1.24
C GLN A 102 -16.11 21.13 -2.03
N MET A 103 -16.18 21.11 -3.37
CA MET A 103 -16.03 22.32 -4.18
C MET A 103 -17.26 23.24 -4.15
N GLU A 104 -18.48 22.70 -4.20
CA GLU A 104 -19.73 23.47 -4.06
C GLU A 104 -20.79 22.65 -3.29
N PRO A 105 -20.72 22.62 -1.94
CA PRO A 105 -21.53 21.71 -1.14
C PRO A 105 -22.98 22.22 -1.01
N GLN A 106 -23.83 21.97 -2.00
CA GLN A 106 -25.27 22.32 -1.93
C GLN A 106 -26.21 21.31 -2.60
N SER A 107 -25.71 20.23 -3.20
CA SER A 107 -26.53 19.28 -3.95
C SER A 107 -26.58 17.88 -3.31
N ARG A 108 -27.65 17.14 -3.59
CA ARG A 108 -27.76 15.71 -3.26
C ARG A 108 -26.62 14.87 -3.86
N SER A 109 -26.11 15.30 -5.01
CA SER A 109 -24.98 14.67 -5.70
C SER A 109 -23.70 14.69 -4.85
N ASP A 110 -23.50 15.74 -4.04
CA ASP A 110 -22.27 15.88 -3.24
C ASP A 110 -22.25 14.89 -2.07
N ILE A 111 -23.40 14.70 -1.42
CA ILE A 111 -23.58 13.71 -0.34
C ILE A 111 -23.40 12.28 -0.90
N GLU A 112 -23.89 12.04 -2.11
CA GLU A 112 -23.70 10.75 -2.80
C GLU A 112 -22.21 10.53 -3.13
N MET A 113 -21.49 11.53 -3.64
CA MET A 113 -20.04 11.43 -3.91
C MET A 113 -19.22 11.17 -2.65
N GLN A 114 -19.50 11.87 -1.55
CA GLN A 114 -18.86 11.61 -0.25
C GLN A 114 -19.13 10.19 0.24
N THR A 115 -20.38 9.72 0.11
CA THR A 115 -20.77 8.37 0.49
C THR A 115 -20.05 7.31 -0.35
N GLU A 116 -19.90 7.54 -1.65
CA GLU A 116 -19.16 6.65 -2.55
C GLU A 116 -17.66 6.64 -2.24
N ALA A 117 -17.05 7.79 -1.91
CA ALA A 117 -15.65 7.84 -1.46
C ALA A 117 -15.44 6.98 -0.19
N TRP A 118 -16.33 7.12 0.79
CA TRP A 118 -16.31 6.29 2.00
C TRP A 118 -16.48 4.80 1.71
N LYS A 119 -17.41 4.43 0.82
CA LYS A 119 -17.64 3.02 0.44
C LYS A 119 -16.40 2.39 -0.20
N VAL A 120 -15.71 3.11 -1.09
CA VAL A 120 -14.46 2.62 -1.71
C VAL A 120 -13.43 2.31 -0.62
N MET A 121 -13.19 3.25 0.30
CA MET A 121 -12.24 3.04 1.40
C MET A 121 -12.65 1.91 2.34
N LYS A 122 -13.95 1.73 2.59
CA LYS A 122 -14.46 0.69 3.48
C LYS A 122 -14.46 -0.70 2.86
N ASN A 123 -14.73 -0.82 1.56
CA ASN A 123 -15.05 -2.10 0.93
C ASN A 123 -13.98 -2.59 -0.04
N GLU A 124 -13.27 -1.70 -0.73
CA GLU A 124 -12.32 -2.08 -1.78
C GLU A 124 -10.88 -2.14 -1.25
N VAL A 125 -10.48 -1.16 -0.42
CA VAL A 125 -9.11 -1.06 0.11
C VAL A 125 -8.74 -2.21 1.05
N PRO A 126 -9.57 -2.62 2.04
CA PRO A 126 -9.15 -3.64 3.01
C PRO A 126 -8.89 -5.02 2.41
N PRO A 127 -9.73 -5.58 1.50
CA PRO A 127 -9.44 -6.86 0.87
C PRO A 127 -8.13 -6.86 0.07
N ILE A 128 -7.83 -5.77 -0.64
CA ILE A 128 -6.58 -5.65 -1.42
C ILE A 128 -5.38 -5.56 -0.47
N LYS A 129 -5.49 -4.81 0.63
CA LYS A 129 -4.45 -4.71 1.66
C LYS A 129 -4.15 -6.06 2.30
N VAL A 130 -5.17 -6.82 2.69
CA VAL A 130 -4.99 -8.17 3.26
C VAL A 130 -4.27 -9.10 2.28
N ALA A 131 -4.59 -9.03 0.99
CA ALA A 131 -3.91 -9.82 -0.03
C ALA A 131 -2.44 -9.41 -0.21
N LEU A 132 -2.13 -8.10 -0.14
CA LEU A 132 -0.76 -7.58 -0.15
C LEU A 132 0.03 -8.06 1.08
N GLU A 133 -0.55 -7.97 2.27
CA GLU A 133 0.09 -8.43 3.50
C GLU A 133 0.44 -9.93 3.44
N CYS A 134 -0.44 -10.75 2.86
CA CYS A 134 -0.18 -12.17 2.66
C CYS A 134 1.07 -12.38 1.78
N LYS A 135 1.19 -11.62 0.68
CA LYS A 135 2.35 -11.68 -0.22
C LYS A 135 3.61 -11.18 0.46
N PHE A 136 3.53 -10.09 1.21
CA PHE A 136 4.66 -9.57 1.98
C PHE A 136 5.15 -10.59 3.01
N ARG A 137 4.25 -11.23 3.76
CA ARG A 137 4.60 -12.29 4.71
C ARG A 137 5.25 -13.50 4.04
N GLN A 138 4.83 -13.87 2.82
CA GLN A 138 5.46 -14.95 2.05
C GLN A 138 6.92 -14.62 1.71
N VAL A 139 7.19 -13.40 1.24
CA VAL A 139 8.56 -12.94 0.95
C VAL A 139 9.41 -12.91 2.21
N LEU A 140 8.86 -12.43 3.33
CA LEU A 140 9.57 -12.36 4.62
C LEU A 140 9.84 -13.75 5.22
N SER A 141 8.93 -14.71 5.03
CA SER A 141 9.05 -16.06 5.62
C SER A 141 10.02 -16.97 4.85
N ALA A 142 10.31 -16.65 3.59
CA ALA A 142 11.30 -17.39 2.78
C ALA A 142 12.73 -17.33 3.38
N VAL A 143 12.98 -16.43 4.33
CA VAL A 143 14.25 -16.30 5.08
C VAL A 143 14.46 -17.41 6.11
N GLY A 144 13.42 -18.19 6.48
CA GLY A 144 13.48 -19.13 7.60
C GLY A 144 13.54 -20.63 7.27
N SER A 145 13.47 -21.05 6.00
CA SER A 145 13.22 -22.47 5.67
C SER A 145 14.44 -23.29 5.22
N ASN A 146 15.64 -22.70 5.13
CA ASN A 146 16.82 -23.40 4.58
C ASN A 146 17.79 -24.01 5.62
N ASP A 147 17.54 -23.85 6.93
CA ASP A 147 18.46 -24.36 7.96
C ASP A 147 18.06 -25.70 8.59
N THR A 148 16.92 -26.30 8.22
CA THR A 148 16.43 -27.53 8.87
C THR A 148 16.62 -28.82 8.07
N GLN A 149 17.29 -28.81 6.91
CA GLN A 149 17.51 -30.02 6.09
C GLN A 149 18.98 -30.45 5.91
N ARG A 150 19.93 -29.92 6.70
CA ARG A 150 21.35 -30.36 6.62
C ARG A 150 21.93 -31.04 7.85
N VAL A 151 21.13 -31.36 8.86
CA VAL A 151 21.59 -32.20 9.97
C VAL A 151 20.72 -33.44 10.05
N GLY A 152 21.19 -34.52 9.41
CA GLY A 152 20.64 -35.86 9.61
C GLY A 152 20.70 -36.74 8.38
N SER A 153 21.89 -37.27 8.08
CA SER A 153 22.10 -38.69 7.72
C SER A 153 23.62 -38.92 7.71
N ALA A 154 24.13 -39.44 8.82
CA ALA A 154 25.42 -40.13 8.89
C ALA A 154 25.22 -41.59 8.46
#